data_AF-A0A974I3M3-F1
#
_entry.id   AF-A0A974I3M3-F1
#
_cell.length_a   1.000
_cell.length_b   1.000
_cell.length_c   1.000
_cell.angle_alpha   90.00
_cell.angle_beta   90.00
_cell.angle_gamma   90.00
#
_symmetry.space_group_name_H-M   'P 1'
#
loop_
_entity.id
_entity.type
_entity.pdbx_description
1 polymer ?
#
loop_
_entity_poly.entity_id
_entity_poly.type
_entity_poly.pdbx_seq_one_letter_code
_entity_poly.pdbx_strand_id
1 'polypeptide(L)'
;MNMVKRIMGRPRQEECSPQDNALGLMHLRRLFTELCHPARHMTQKEQEEKLYMMLPVFIRVFGSAPSNTMTEKFSDLLQFTTQVSRLMVTEIRRRASNKST
;
A
#
# COMPACT_ATOMS: atom_id res chain seq x y z
N MET A 1 -16.21 -18.71 -37.86
CA MET A 1 -15.95 -17.36 -37.31
C MET A 1 -16.63 -17.25 -35.95
N ASN A 2 -15.83 -17.05 -34.90
CA ASN A 2 -16.08 -16.17 -33.74
C ASN A 2 -14.98 -16.44 -32.72
N MET A 3 -13.82 -15.84 -32.99
CA MET A 3 -12.80 -15.60 -31.96
C MET A 3 -13.29 -14.51 -31.00
N VAL A 4 -12.58 -14.38 -29.87
CA VAL A 4 -12.62 -13.30 -28.88
C VAL A 4 -13.82 -13.22 -27.93
N LYS A 5 -13.68 -13.87 -26.76
CA LYS A 5 -13.97 -13.30 -25.43
C LYS A 5 -13.63 -14.29 -24.32
N ARG A 6 -12.42 -14.17 -23.76
CA ARG A 6 -12.05 -14.47 -22.35
C ARG A 6 -10.53 -14.33 -22.16
N ILE A 7 -10.01 -13.15 -22.44
CA ILE A 7 -8.69 -12.74 -21.96
C ILE A 7 -8.94 -11.63 -20.94
N MET A 8 -9.35 -12.04 -19.74
CA MET A 8 -9.14 -11.25 -18.54
C MET A 8 -9.16 -12.26 -17.41
N GLY A 9 -7.97 -12.78 -17.10
CA GLY A 9 -7.78 -13.51 -15.87
C GLY A 9 -8.25 -12.61 -14.75
N ARG A 10 -9.38 -12.97 -14.12
CA ARG A 10 -9.68 -12.47 -12.78
C ARG A 10 -8.41 -12.67 -11.97
N PRO A 11 -7.84 -11.66 -11.29
CA PRO A 11 -6.92 -11.98 -10.23
C PRO A 11 -7.70 -12.92 -9.31
N ARG A 12 -7.12 -14.08 -9.05
CA ARG A 12 -7.63 -15.05 -8.10
C ARG A 12 -7.87 -14.25 -6.82
N GLN A 13 -9.13 -13.94 -6.50
CA GLN A 13 -9.51 -13.48 -5.18
C GLN A 13 -9.28 -14.71 -4.31
N GLU A 14 -8.03 -14.89 -3.87
CA GLU A 14 -7.80 -15.65 -2.66
C GLU A 14 -8.50 -14.83 -1.58
N GLU A 15 -9.71 -15.26 -1.24
CA GLU A 15 -10.47 -14.72 -0.11
C GLU A 15 -9.60 -14.94 1.13
N CYS A 16 -8.77 -13.93 1.46
CA CYS A 16 -7.97 -13.95 2.66
C CYS A 16 -8.92 -14.14 3.84
N SER A 17 -8.56 -15.06 4.74
CA SER A 17 -9.38 -15.30 5.91
C SER A 17 -9.55 -13.98 6.69
N PRO A 18 -10.67 -13.76 7.38
CA PRO A 18 -10.85 -12.56 8.21
C PRO A 18 -9.75 -12.41 9.28
N GLN A 19 -9.10 -13.50 9.67
CA GLN A 19 -7.95 -13.53 10.57
C GLN A 19 -6.68 -12.96 9.89
N ASP A 20 -6.40 -13.37 8.65
CA ASP A 20 -5.29 -12.81 7.85
C ASP A 20 -5.45 -11.31 7.63
N ASN A 21 -6.68 -10.85 7.37
CA ASN A 21 -6.97 -9.42 7.21
C ASN A 21 -6.75 -8.64 8.52
N ALA A 22 -7.14 -9.20 9.66
CA ALA A 22 -6.88 -8.59 10.96
C ALA A 22 -5.37 -8.49 11.26
N LEU A 23 -4.61 -9.55 10.99
CA LEU A 23 -3.16 -9.56 11.14
C LEU A 23 -2.47 -8.55 10.21
N GLY A 24 -2.88 -8.51 8.95
CA GLY A 24 -2.39 -7.53 7.98
C GLY A 24 -2.65 -6.10 8.44
N LEU A 25 -3.83 -5.81 8.98
CA LEU A 25 -4.17 -4.50 9.52
C LEU A 25 -3.30 -4.14 10.74
N MET A 26 -3.10 -5.09 11.67
CA MET A 26 -2.21 -4.87 12.82
C MET A 26 -0.78 -4.57 12.38
N HIS A 27 -0.28 -5.31 11.37
CA HIS A 27 1.04 -5.08 10.81
C HIS A 27 1.17 -3.71 10.15
N LEU A 28 0.18 -3.31 9.33
CA LEU A 28 0.16 -2.01 8.69
C LEU A 28 0.16 -0.87 9.72
N ARG A 29 -0.71 -0.95 10.73
CA ARG A 29 -0.76 0.04 11.82
C ARG A 29 0.58 0.14 12.53
N ARG A 30 1.21 -0.99 12.88
CA ARG A 30 2.53 -1.02 13.53
C ARG A 30 3.59 -0.33 12.68
N LEU A 31 3.69 -0.69 11.40
CA LEU A 31 4.66 -0.10 10.49
C LEU A 31 4.47 1.42 10.37
N PHE A 32 3.21 1.87 10.30
CA PHE A 32 2.89 3.30 10.22
C PHE A 32 3.21 4.04 11.52
N THR A 33 2.89 3.46 12.69
CA THR A 33 3.28 4.04 13.98
C THR A 33 4.80 4.20 14.11
N GLU A 34 5.57 3.20 13.68
CA GLU A 34 7.04 3.28 13.66
C GLU A 34 7.58 4.36 12.70
N LEU A 35 6.85 4.65 11.61
CA LEU A 35 7.21 5.72 10.68
C LEU A 35 6.91 7.11 11.25
N CYS A 36 5.78 7.27 11.95
CA CYS A 36 5.39 8.54 12.57
C CYS A 36 6.17 8.87 13.84
N HIS A 37 6.53 7.84 14.63
CA HIS A 37 7.24 7.98 15.90
C HIS A 37 8.54 7.17 15.88
N PRO A 38 9.50 7.55 15.03
CA PRO A 38 10.72 6.77 14.88
C PRO A 38 11.59 6.92 16.14
N ALA A 39 12.12 5.81 16.64
CA ALA A 39 12.99 5.79 17.82
C ALA A 39 14.33 6.53 17.59
N ARG A 40 14.70 6.72 16.33
CA ARG A 40 15.87 7.48 15.88
C ARG A 40 15.50 8.31 14.66
N HIS A 41 16.29 9.33 14.35
CA HIS A 41 16.17 10.00 13.05
C HIS A 41 16.31 8.99 11.91
N MET A 42 15.31 8.96 11.04
CA MET A 42 15.31 8.15 9.83
C MET A 42 15.62 9.02 8.63
N THR A 43 16.52 8.56 7.77
CA THR A 43 16.79 9.17 6.47
C THR A 43 15.56 9.06 5.56
N GLN A 44 15.50 9.92 4.53
CA GLN A 44 14.43 9.86 3.54
C GLN A 44 14.32 8.47 2.89
N LYS A 45 15.45 7.86 2.52
CA LYS A 45 15.50 6.53 1.92
C LYS A 45 14.87 5.46 2.82
N GLU A 46 15.21 5.46 4.11
CA GLU A 46 14.63 4.49 5.06
C GLU A 46 13.12 4.70 5.26
N GLN A 47 12.64 5.95 5.24
CA GLN A 47 11.21 6.26 5.29
C GLN A 47 10.48 5.72 4.05
N GLU A 48 11.06 5.91 2.86
CA GLU A 48 10.52 5.39 1.60
C GLU A 48 10.50 3.86 1.59
N GLU A 49 11.57 3.19 2.06
CA GLU A 49 11.63 1.73 2.23
C GLU A 49 10.51 1.21 3.13
N LYS A 50 10.23 1.87 4.25
CA LYS A 50 9.06 1.52 5.10
C LYS A 50 7.75 1.67 4.35
N LEU A 51 7.56 2.76 3.61
CA LEU A 51 6.35 2.95 2.80
C LEU A 51 6.22 1.85 1.74
N TYR A 52 7.30 1.45 1.06
CA TYR A 52 7.28 0.33 0.12
C TYR A 52 6.84 -0.99 0.78
N MET A 53 7.31 -1.26 2.00
CA MET A 53 6.89 -2.46 2.76
C MET A 53 5.40 -2.42 3.14
N MET A 54 4.85 -1.23 3.38
CA MET A 54 3.43 -1.05 3.72
C MET A 54 2.50 -1.25 2.51
N LEU A 55 2.93 -0.93 1.29
CA LEU A 55 2.08 -0.95 0.09
C LEU A 55 1.44 -2.33 -0.20
N PRO A 56 2.17 -3.47 -0.21
CA PRO A 56 1.55 -4.78 -0.43
C PRO A 56 0.54 -5.16 0.67
N VAL A 57 0.83 -4.78 1.92
CA VAL A 57 -0.04 -5.04 3.07
C VAL A 57 -1.33 -4.23 2.94
N PHE A 58 -1.21 -2.95 2.57
CA PHE A 58 -2.34 -2.09 2.27
C PHE A 58 -3.22 -2.68 1.16
N ILE A 59 -2.63 -3.07 0.02
CA ILE A 59 -3.37 -3.66 -1.11
C ILE A 59 -4.09 -4.94 -0.70
N ARG A 60 -3.47 -5.79 0.14
CA ARG A 60 -4.09 -7.03 0.61
C ARG A 60 -5.27 -6.77 1.55
N VAL A 61 -5.05 -5.98 2.60
CA VAL A 61 -6.04 -5.69 3.65
C VAL A 61 -7.23 -4.92 3.10
N PHE A 62 -6.97 -3.98 2.20
CA PHE A 62 -7.99 -3.08 1.68
C PHE A 62 -8.51 -3.48 0.29
N GLY A 63 -7.81 -4.33 -0.46
CA GLY A 63 -8.35 -4.90 -1.70
C GLY A 63 -9.55 -5.83 -1.49
N SER A 64 -9.72 -6.35 -0.27
CA SER A 64 -10.79 -7.28 0.12
C SER A 64 -11.84 -6.67 1.06
N ALA A 65 -11.67 -5.41 1.49
CA ALA A 65 -12.55 -4.76 2.46
C ALA A 65 -13.40 -3.65 1.80
N PRO A 66 -14.66 -3.42 2.23
CA PRO A 66 -15.43 -2.27 1.78
C PRO A 66 -14.85 -0.95 2.30
N SER A 67 -14.94 0.10 1.49
CA SER A 67 -14.30 1.42 1.74
C SER A 67 -14.63 2.02 3.11
N ASN A 68 -15.89 1.92 3.55
CA ASN A 68 -16.34 2.47 4.84
C ASN A 68 -15.62 1.80 6.03
N THR A 69 -15.36 0.50 5.93
CA THR A 69 -14.65 -0.24 6.97
C THR A 69 -13.18 0.17 7.06
N MET A 70 -12.60 0.70 5.98
CA MET A 70 -11.20 1.11 5.96
C MET A 70 -10.96 2.35 6.80
N THR A 71 -11.83 3.34 6.65
CA THR A 71 -11.76 4.60 7.39
C THR A 71 -12.00 4.38 8.88
N GLU A 72 -12.90 3.47 9.26
CA GLU A 72 -13.11 3.10 10.67
C GLU A 72 -11.93 2.31 11.25
N LYS A 73 -11.36 1.37 10.46
CA LYS A 73 -10.27 0.50 10.92
C LYS A 73 -8.89 1.13 10.80
N PHE A 74 -8.72 2.28 10.17
CA PHE A 74 -7.41 2.91 10.08
C PHE A 74 -7.57 4.43 10.18
N SER A 75 -7.55 4.93 11.42
CA SER A 75 -7.67 6.36 11.75
C SER A 75 -6.65 7.23 11.03
N ASP A 76 -5.45 6.69 10.79
CA ASP A 76 -4.35 7.39 10.14
C ASP A 76 -4.33 7.24 8.61
N LEU A 77 -5.40 6.70 8.02
CA LEU A 77 -5.49 6.44 6.58
C LEU A 77 -5.21 7.69 5.73
N LEU A 78 -5.69 8.87 6.17
CA LEU A 78 -5.43 10.13 5.45
C LEU A 78 -3.95 10.50 5.44
N GLN A 79 -3.26 10.34 6.58
CA GLN A 79 -1.83 10.64 6.68
C GLN A 79 -1.02 9.62 5.86
N PHE A 80 -1.37 8.34 5.96
CA PHE A 80 -0.76 7.28 5.17
C PHE A 80 -0.87 7.55 3.66
N THR A 81 -2.08 7.84 3.18
CA THR A 81 -2.32 8.12 1.75
C THR A 81 -1.61 9.38 1.27
N THR A 82 -1.45 10.39 2.13
CA THR A 82 -0.63 11.58 1.83
C THR A 82 0.84 11.21 1.63
N GLN A 83 1.40 10.37 2.49
CA GLN A 83 2.80 9.92 2.38
C GLN A 83 3.01 9.05 1.14
N VAL A 84 2.09 8.14 0.84
CA VAL A 84 2.13 7.33 -0.39
C VAL A 84 2.03 8.21 -1.63
N SER A 85 1.17 9.24 -1.63
CA SER A 85 1.04 10.17 -2.76
C SER A 85 2.35 10.91 -3.03
N ARG A 86 3.05 11.36 -1.98
CA ARG A 86 4.38 11.98 -2.10
C ARG A 86 5.42 11.01 -2.66
N LEU A 87 5.43 9.77 -2.16
CA LEU A 87 6.32 8.72 -2.66
C LEU A 87 6.09 8.46 -4.16
N MET A 88 4.83 8.39 -4.60
CA MET A 88 4.50 8.20 -6.01
C MET A 88 5.04 9.33 -6.88
N VAL A 89 4.90 10.59 -6.46
CA VAL A 89 5.45 11.75 -7.19
C VAL A 89 6.98 11.66 -7.26
N THR A 90 7.64 11.33 -6.16
CA THR A 90 9.11 11.13 -6.14
C THR A 90 9.52 10.04 -7.12
N GLU A 91 8.82 8.91 -7.13
CA GLU A 91 9.11 7.81 -8.04
C GLU A 91 8.91 8.16 -9.51
N ILE A 92 7.82 8.87 -9.84
CA ILE A 92 7.56 9.32 -11.21
C ILE A 92 8.70 10.23 -11.67
N ARG A 93 9.09 11.22 -10.86
CA ARG A 93 10.19 12.14 -11.17
C ARG A 93 11.51 11.39 -11.34
N ARG A 94 11.83 10.47 -10.42
CA ARG A 94 13.07 9.67 -10.46
C ARG A 94 13.15 8.82 -11.74
N ARG A 95 12.05 8.16 -12.11
CA ARG A 95 11.97 7.32 -13.32
C ARG A 95 12.01 8.14 -14.60
N ALA A 96 11.42 9.33 -14.60
CA ALA A 96 11.51 10.26 -15.73
C ALA A 96 12.94 10.75 -15.93
N SER A 97 13.65 11.10 -14.85
CA SER A 97 15.06 11.52 -14.89
C SER A 97 15.99 10.42 -15.42
N ASN A 98 15.72 9.16 -15.08
CA ASN A 98 16.54 8.02 -15.51
C ASN A 98 16.36 7.65 -17.01
N LYS A 99 15.35 8.20 -17.70
CA LYS A 99 15.17 8.03 -19.15
C LYS A 99 15.86 9.10 -19.99
N SER A 100 16.53 10.07 -19.35
CA SER A 100 17.22 11.19 -20.02
C SER A 100 18.74 10.97 -20.20
N THR A 101 19.24 9.75 -20.01
CA THR A 101 20.66 9.36 -20.24
C THR A 101 20.72 8.15 -21.16
#